data_AF-A0A8H4VGJ2-F1
#
_entry.id   AF-A0A8H4VGJ2-F1
#
_cell.length_a   1.000
_cell.length_b   1.000
_cell.length_c   1.000
_cell.angle_alpha   90.00
_cell.angle_beta   90.00
_cell.angle_gamma   90.00
#
_symmetry.space_group_name_H-M   'P 1'
#
loop_
_entity.id
_entity.type
_entity.pdbx_description
1 polymer ?
#
loop_
_entity_poly.entity_id
_entity_poly.type
_entity_poly.pdbx_seq_one_letter_code
_entity_poly.pdbx_strand_id
1 'polypeptide(L)'
;MLFPSETMARACERHLRDRSDDSQASAIVRLTIRIDGSFKTQDDDRQQENVSMVLHPQTLAAEAKAFWQHTGFGISSRFAAHWLKTAPFLGGEPERLPLKEARDAGLALGSRIAGLYSTGPDDVFLYHTGMSAMAHAASAIRRLGGEVGKGFRVVVFGFPYVDTFKVLSKVYGFDCVLYGHASARELDELEAGLETGSRLDVVVTEFPGNPLLRSVHLARLKALSRKHGFYIIIDDTIGTAVNLDLGSSYDLVCTSLTKMFSGACNVMGGSVVVGPRCRNRDSLREALSDLYEDTYFPLDVIVMNTNSVGFESRVQLASRNAEKVVDRLRHHRLVETVYYPRGSPTQHLYDDFRRPGAGYGYLLSIEFVEPAAATAFFDALDVAKGPSLGTNFTICCAYTLLAHASELDWAAGYGVREHLVRISVGIEEEESLLALVEVALAAAELRCPVREGGLK
;
A
#
# COMPACT_ATOMS: atom_id res chain seq x y z
N MET A 1 22.65 5.17 2.07
CA MET A 1 21.38 4.40 2.12
C MET A 1 21.66 2.90 2.17
N LEU A 2 20.86 2.11 2.90
CA LEU A 2 21.05 0.65 3.10
C LEU A 2 19.91 -0.15 2.46
N PHE A 3 20.25 -1.25 1.80
CA PHE A 3 19.37 -2.10 1.00
C PHE A 3 19.62 -3.59 1.31
N PRO A 4 18.58 -4.45 1.21
CA PRO A 4 18.71 -5.88 1.48
C PRO A 4 19.36 -6.64 0.32
N SER A 5 19.52 -6.02 -0.86
CA SER A 5 20.24 -6.63 -1.98
C SER A 5 21.00 -5.66 -2.86
N GLU A 6 21.94 -6.23 -3.63
CA GLU A 6 22.73 -5.48 -4.60
C GLU A 6 21.86 -4.94 -5.74
N THR A 7 20.85 -5.71 -6.18
CA THR A 7 19.90 -5.33 -7.23
C THR A 7 19.17 -4.04 -6.86
N MET A 8 18.67 -3.97 -5.63
CA MET A 8 17.98 -2.79 -5.10
C MET A 8 18.91 -1.60 -4.93
N ALA A 9 20.13 -1.84 -4.43
CA ALA A 9 21.15 -0.79 -4.34
C ALA A 9 21.53 -0.26 -5.73
N ARG A 10 21.61 -1.12 -6.75
CA ARG A 10 21.86 -0.73 -8.15
C ARG A 10 20.73 0.14 -8.71
N ALA A 11 19.49 -0.17 -8.37
CA ALA A 11 18.35 0.64 -8.76
C ALA A 11 18.42 2.05 -8.16
N CYS A 12 18.78 2.16 -6.87
CA CYS A 12 19.02 3.45 -6.22
C CYS A 12 20.18 4.22 -6.87
N GLU A 13 21.32 3.55 -7.08
CA GLU A 13 22.49 4.16 -7.74
C GLU A 13 22.13 4.75 -9.10
N ARG A 14 21.44 3.99 -9.97
CA ARG A 14 20.99 4.49 -11.27
C ARG A 14 20.05 5.69 -11.12
N HIS A 15 19.06 5.58 -10.24
CA HIS A 15 18.10 6.66 -9.99
C HIS A 15 18.77 7.98 -9.58
N LEU A 16 19.81 7.90 -8.74
CA LEU A 16 20.58 9.05 -8.29
C LEU A 16 21.48 9.60 -9.41
N ARG A 17 22.16 8.71 -10.16
CA ARG A 17 23.02 9.11 -11.29
C ARG A 17 22.23 9.87 -12.36
N ASP A 18 21.01 9.42 -12.68
CA ASP A 18 20.12 10.07 -13.64
C ASP A 18 19.67 11.49 -13.20
N ARG A 19 19.90 11.87 -11.94
CA ARG A 19 19.48 13.15 -11.32
C ARG A 19 20.65 13.95 -10.78
N SER A 20 21.86 13.58 -11.14
CA SER A 20 23.10 14.19 -10.65
C SER A 20 23.90 14.78 -11.81
N ASP A 21 24.65 15.85 -11.55
CA ASP A 21 25.69 16.30 -12.49
C ASP A 21 26.89 15.32 -12.50
N ASP A 22 27.82 15.50 -13.46
CA ASP A 22 28.98 14.61 -13.62
C ASP A 22 29.85 14.52 -12.36
N SER A 23 29.99 15.63 -11.60
CA SER A 23 30.77 15.66 -10.38
C SER A 23 30.11 14.83 -9.28
N GLN A 24 28.81 15.03 -9.08
CA GLN A 24 28.01 14.27 -8.13
C GLN A 24 27.94 12.78 -8.49
N ALA A 25 27.76 12.46 -9.79
CA ALA A 25 27.69 11.10 -10.29
C ALA A 25 28.98 10.31 -10.00
N SER A 26 30.14 10.96 -10.11
CA SER A 26 31.44 10.36 -9.79
C SER A 26 31.61 10.00 -8.31
N ALA A 27 30.88 10.67 -7.42
CA ALA A 27 30.92 10.48 -5.98
C ALA A 27 29.88 9.47 -5.46
N ILE A 28 29.01 8.93 -6.33
CA ILE A 28 28.08 7.85 -5.97
C ILE A 28 28.83 6.53 -5.99
N VAL A 29 28.85 5.85 -4.85
CA VAL A 29 29.56 4.57 -4.68
C VAL A 29 28.61 3.54 -4.11
N ARG A 30 28.57 2.36 -4.74
CA ARG A 30 27.80 1.21 -4.28
C ARG A 30 28.74 0.14 -3.73
N LEU A 31 28.42 -0.39 -2.56
CA LEU A 31 29.23 -1.39 -1.85
C LEU A 31 28.30 -2.45 -1.24
N THR A 32 28.79 -3.68 -1.08
CA THR A 32 28.10 -4.72 -0.31
C THR A 32 29.02 -5.20 0.80
N ILE A 33 28.50 -5.16 2.03
CA ILE A 33 29.20 -5.57 3.24
C ILE A 33 28.60 -6.89 3.71
N ARG A 34 29.47 -7.79 4.17
CA ARG A 34 29.10 -9.04 4.85
C ARG A 34 29.06 -8.84 6.35
N ILE A 35 28.29 -9.66 7.06
CA ILE A 35 28.13 -9.54 8.51
C ILE A 35 29.45 -9.68 9.30
N ASP A 36 30.47 -10.34 8.71
CA ASP A 36 31.83 -10.44 9.26
C ASP A 36 32.72 -9.21 9.02
N GLY A 37 32.20 -8.18 8.33
CA GLY A 37 32.91 -6.94 8.01
C GLY A 37 33.71 -6.98 6.70
N SER A 38 33.74 -8.11 5.98
CA SER A 38 34.40 -8.19 4.68
C SER A 38 33.55 -7.55 3.57
N PHE A 39 34.22 -7.01 2.56
CA PHE A 39 33.60 -6.40 1.38
C PHE A 39 33.61 -7.38 0.22
N LYS A 40 32.50 -7.45 -0.54
CA LYS A 40 32.44 -8.23 -1.78
C LYS A 40 32.69 -7.36 -3.01
N THR A 41 33.42 -7.93 -3.95
CA THR A 41 33.43 -7.54 -5.38
C THR A 41 32.75 -8.59 -6.29
N GLN A 42 32.37 -9.77 -5.77
CA GLN A 42 31.66 -10.84 -6.50
C GLN A 42 30.72 -11.69 -5.63
N ASP A 43 29.74 -12.33 -6.30
CA ASP A 43 28.61 -13.08 -5.76
C ASP A 43 29.00 -14.32 -4.94
N ASP A 44 28.38 -14.48 -3.76
CA ASP A 44 28.43 -15.70 -2.92
C ASP A 44 27.09 -15.81 -2.19
N ASP A 45 26.60 -17.04 -2.02
CA ASP A 45 25.18 -17.43 -1.93
C ASP A 45 24.43 -16.99 -0.66
N ARG A 46 25.08 -16.32 0.30
CA ARG A 46 24.43 -15.85 1.54
C ARG A 46 23.83 -14.45 1.38
N GLN A 47 22.92 -14.26 0.43
CA GLN A 47 22.30 -12.95 0.16
C GLN A 47 21.59 -12.37 1.40
N GLN A 48 20.91 -13.21 2.19
CA GLN A 48 20.06 -12.76 3.32
C GLN A 48 20.83 -12.17 4.52
N GLU A 49 22.16 -12.35 4.58
CA GLU A 49 23.01 -11.78 5.63
C GLU A 49 23.80 -10.56 5.15
N ASN A 50 23.74 -10.22 3.86
CA ASN A 50 24.50 -9.09 3.31
C ASN A 50 23.66 -7.80 3.37
N VAL A 51 24.35 -6.68 3.51
CA VAL A 51 23.73 -5.35 3.36
C VAL A 51 24.46 -4.62 2.25
N SER A 52 23.70 -4.23 1.24
CA SER A 52 24.20 -3.35 0.17
C SER A 52 23.94 -1.91 0.55
N MET A 53 24.86 -1.03 0.19
CA MET A 53 24.78 0.39 0.48
C MET A 53 25.07 1.23 -0.74
N VAL A 54 24.42 2.39 -0.80
CA VAL A 54 24.72 3.47 -1.74
C VAL A 54 25.17 4.66 -0.93
N LEU A 55 26.45 5.02 -1.08
CA LEU A 55 27.04 6.26 -0.62
C LEU A 55 26.80 7.32 -1.69
N HIS A 56 26.38 8.51 -1.27
CA HIS A 56 26.06 9.61 -2.16
C HIS A 56 26.41 10.96 -1.50
N PRO A 57 26.65 12.02 -2.27
CA PRO A 57 26.77 13.37 -1.75
C PRO A 57 25.55 13.79 -0.92
N GLN A 58 25.77 14.66 0.07
CA GLN A 58 24.69 15.20 0.92
C GLN A 58 23.64 15.96 0.10
N THR A 59 24.03 16.56 -1.03
CA THR A 59 23.12 17.25 -1.96
C THR A 59 22.07 16.34 -2.58
N LEU A 60 22.32 15.03 -2.66
CA LEU A 60 21.39 14.02 -3.18
C LEU A 60 20.56 13.33 -2.10
N ALA A 61 20.69 13.73 -0.82
CA ALA A 61 20.03 13.04 0.30
C ALA A 61 18.49 13.04 0.20
N ALA A 62 17.90 14.14 -0.32
CA ALA A 62 16.46 14.23 -0.52
C ALA A 62 15.98 13.18 -1.54
N GLU A 63 16.68 13.04 -2.67
CA GLU A 63 16.32 12.06 -3.71
C GLU A 63 16.61 10.63 -3.31
N ALA A 64 17.70 10.40 -2.57
CA ALA A 64 18.00 9.07 -2.03
C ALA A 64 16.90 8.62 -1.04
N LYS A 65 16.43 9.54 -0.19
CA LYS A 65 15.30 9.31 0.71
C LYS A 65 14.00 9.08 -0.05
N ALA A 66 13.70 9.88 -1.08
CA ALA A 66 12.50 9.72 -1.90
C ALA A 66 12.49 8.35 -2.61
N PHE A 67 13.60 7.93 -3.21
CA PHE A 67 13.73 6.60 -3.80
C PHE A 67 13.44 5.50 -2.77
N TRP A 68 14.08 5.57 -1.59
CA TRP A 68 13.91 4.59 -0.53
C TRP A 68 12.46 4.52 -0.03
N GLN A 69 11.82 5.68 0.17
CA GLN A 69 10.43 5.78 0.61
C GLN A 69 9.46 5.21 -0.44
N HIS A 70 9.58 5.66 -1.70
CA HIS A 70 8.62 5.30 -2.75
C HIS A 70 8.78 3.85 -3.25
N THR A 71 10.00 3.31 -3.25
CA THR A 71 10.21 1.90 -3.62
C THR A 71 10.00 0.94 -2.44
N GLY A 72 10.18 1.42 -1.20
CA GLY A 72 10.19 0.58 -0.02
C GLY A 72 11.31 -0.47 -0.01
N PHE A 73 12.40 -0.27 -0.77
CA PHE A 73 13.54 -1.20 -0.91
C PHE A 73 14.52 -1.18 0.28
N GLY A 74 14.18 -0.50 1.37
CA GLY A 74 15.04 -0.41 2.54
C GLY A 74 15.17 -1.70 3.32
N ILE A 75 16.30 -1.85 4.02
CA ILE A 75 16.37 -2.83 5.11
C ILE A 75 15.34 -2.48 6.20
N SER A 76 14.76 -3.49 6.83
CA SER A 76 13.85 -3.29 7.96
C SER A 76 14.61 -2.92 9.23
N SER A 77 13.91 -2.32 10.21
CA SER A 77 14.49 -2.06 11.53
C SER A 77 14.94 -3.34 12.24
N ARG A 78 14.26 -4.48 12.00
CA ARG A 78 14.65 -5.78 12.55
C ARG A 78 15.93 -6.31 11.90
N PHE A 79 16.10 -6.09 10.61
CA PHE A 79 17.35 -6.40 9.90
C PHE A 79 18.51 -5.54 10.43
N ALA A 80 18.31 -4.23 10.57
CA ALA A 80 19.30 -3.33 11.14
C ALA A 80 19.68 -3.69 12.59
N ALA A 81 18.68 -4.03 13.43
CA ALA A 81 18.91 -4.44 14.81
C ALA A 81 19.71 -5.75 14.91
N HIS A 82 19.44 -6.72 14.03
CA HIS A 82 20.25 -7.94 13.95
C HIS A 82 21.71 -7.63 13.64
N TRP A 83 21.99 -6.77 12.67
CA TRP A 83 23.36 -6.36 12.36
C TRP A 83 24.07 -5.69 13.53
N LEU A 84 23.41 -4.76 14.22
CA LEU A 84 23.98 -4.10 15.40
C LEU A 84 24.30 -5.08 16.53
N LYS A 85 23.47 -6.13 16.70
CA LYS A 85 23.68 -7.18 17.70
C LYS A 85 24.78 -8.16 17.29
N THR A 86 24.95 -8.42 15.99
CA THR A 86 25.66 -9.61 15.50
C THR A 86 26.99 -9.31 14.80
N ALA A 87 27.15 -8.15 14.19
CA ALA A 87 28.34 -7.82 13.40
C ALA A 87 29.54 -7.49 14.32
N PRO A 88 30.66 -8.23 14.27
CA PRO A 88 31.80 -8.01 15.15
C PRO A 88 32.42 -6.61 15.03
N PHE A 89 32.44 -6.04 13.82
CA PHE A 89 32.98 -4.71 13.57
C PHE A 89 32.09 -3.58 14.14
N LEU A 90 30.87 -3.89 14.57
CA LEU A 90 29.97 -3.00 15.31
C LEU A 90 29.97 -3.29 16.82
N GLY A 91 30.80 -4.23 17.29
CA GLY A 91 30.82 -4.69 18.69
C GLY A 91 29.78 -5.77 19.01
N GLY A 92 29.17 -6.38 17.99
CA GLY A 92 28.19 -7.46 18.13
C GLY A 92 28.80 -8.85 18.31
N GLU A 93 27.98 -9.79 18.75
CA GLU A 93 28.32 -11.20 18.91
C GLU A 93 27.67 -12.08 17.82
N PRO A 94 28.43 -12.93 17.11
CA PRO A 94 27.89 -13.79 16.05
C PRO A 94 26.68 -14.63 16.49
N GLU A 95 25.54 -14.43 15.85
CA GLU A 95 24.28 -15.14 16.05
C GLU A 95 23.76 -15.58 14.68
N ARG A 96 23.34 -16.85 14.57
CA ARG A 96 22.85 -17.38 13.29
C ARG A 96 21.37 -17.10 13.11
N LEU A 97 20.98 -16.73 11.89
CA LEU A 97 19.58 -16.61 11.52
C LEU A 97 18.90 -17.99 11.44
N PRO A 98 17.63 -18.13 11.84
CA PRO A 98 16.87 -19.37 11.76
C PRO A 98 16.35 -19.62 10.33
N LEU A 99 17.25 -19.82 9.37
CA LEU A 99 16.92 -19.86 7.93
C LEU A 99 15.90 -20.95 7.54
N LYS A 100 15.96 -22.12 8.19
CA LYS A 100 15.00 -23.21 7.93
C LYS A 100 13.58 -22.79 8.32
N GLU A 101 13.44 -22.24 9.53
CA GLU A 101 12.14 -21.76 10.04
C GLU A 101 11.59 -20.63 9.18
N ALA A 102 12.45 -19.69 8.75
CA ALA A 102 12.06 -18.62 7.84
C ALA A 102 11.57 -19.15 6.48
N ARG A 103 12.25 -20.16 5.92
CA ARG A 103 11.80 -20.82 4.68
C ARG A 103 10.45 -21.48 4.84
N ASP A 104 10.26 -22.25 5.92
CA ASP A 104 8.98 -22.92 6.21
C ASP A 104 7.86 -21.89 6.42
N ALA A 105 8.16 -20.77 7.09
CA ALA A 105 7.24 -19.65 7.27
C ALA A 105 6.88 -18.95 5.94
N GLY A 106 7.85 -18.75 5.05
CA GLY A 106 7.63 -18.18 3.71
C GLY A 106 6.73 -19.05 2.85
N LEU A 107 6.94 -20.37 2.85
CA LEU A 107 6.09 -21.34 2.14
C LEU A 107 4.65 -21.35 2.70
N ALA A 108 4.50 -21.29 4.03
CA ALA A 108 3.20 -21.21 4.68
C ALA A 108 2.46 -19.91 4.34
N LEU A 109 3.17 -18.77 4.30
CA LEU A 109 2.63 -17.48 3.88
C LEU A 109 2.17 -17.51 2.42
N GLY A 110 3.03 -17.98 1.51
CA GLY A 110 2.70 -18.10 0.09
C GLY A 110 1.47 -18.97 -0.12
N SER A 111 1.39 -20.11 0.56
CA SER A 111 0.23 -21.02 0.49
C SER A 111 -1.05 -20.39 1.02
N ARG A 112 -0.98 -19.66 2.15
CA ARG A 112 -2.13 -18.95 2.72
C ARG A 112 -2.66 -17.89 1.75
N ILE A 113 -1.75 -17.08 1.19
CA ILE A 113 -2.11 -16.04 0.22
C ILE A 113 -2.68 -16.67 -1.06
N ALA A 114 -2.07 -17.74 -1.56
CA ALA A 114 -2.57 -18.45 -2.73
C ALA A 114 -4.03 -18.93 -2.54
N GLY A 115 -4.35 -19.44 -1.35
CA GLY A 115 -5.72 -19.81 -0.97
C GLY A 115 -6.71 -18.65 -1.02
N LEU A 116 -6.31 -17.47 -0.54
CA LEU A 116 -7.16 -16.26 -0.55
C LEU A 116 -7.58 -15.84 -1.96
N TYR A 117 -6.71 -16.05 -2.96
CA TYR A 117 -6.96 -15.67 -4.36
C TYR A 117 -7.28 -16.86 -5.28
N SER A 118 -7.49 -18.05 -4.71
CA SER A 118 -7.77 -19.28 -5.49
C SER A 118 -6.75 -19.54 -6.61
N THR A 119 -5.46 -19.38 -6.29
CA THR A 119 -4.34 -19.58 -7.23
C THR A 119 -3.31 -20.57 -6.68
N GLY A 120 -2.27 -20.91 -7.45
CA GLY A 120 -1.16 -21.74 -6.98
C GLY A 120 -0.11 -20.93 -6.19
N PRO A 121 0.65 -21.56 -5.26
CA PRO A 121 1.74 -20.88 -4.55
C PRO A 121 2.80 -20.26 -5.48
N ASP A 122 3.03 -20.85 -6.66
CA ASP A 122 3.97 -20.34 -7.67
C ASP A 122 3.50 -19.03 -8.35
N ASP A 123 2.26 -18.60 -8.08
CA ASP A 123 1.71 -17.33 -8.55
C ASP A 123 1.79 -16.22 -7.49
N VAL A 124 2.39 -16.51 -6.33
CA VAL A 124 2.52 -15.59 -5.20
C VAL A 124 4.00 -15.23 -5.00
N PHE A 125 4.28 -13.93 -5.05
CA PHE A 125 5.61 -13.37 -4.81
C PHE A 125 5.58 -12.55 -3.53
N LEU A 126 6.49 -12.84 -2.60
CA LEU A 126 6.57 -12.15 -1.30
C LEU A 126 7.69 -11.10 -1.32
N TYR A 127 7.40 -9.93 -0.75
CA TYR A 127 8.34 -8.81 -0.67
C TYR A 127 8.37 -8.25 0.74
N HIS A 128 9.48 -7.61 1.11
CA HIS A 128 9.67 -7.06 2.46
C HIS A 128 8.80 -5.83 2.77
N THR A 129 8.17 -5.20 1.78
CA THR A 129 7.19 -4.12 1.95
C THR A 129 6.12 -4.13 0.85
N GLY A 130 4.97 -3.50 1.11
CA GLY A 130 3.93 -3.29 0.10
C GLY A 130 4.42 -2.44 -1.10
N MET A 131 5.22 -1.40 -0.84
CA MET A 131 5.81 -0.61 -1.92
C MET A 131 6.81 -1.40 -2.74
N SER A 132 7.56 -2.32 -2.12
CA SER A 132 8.44 -3.23 -2.85
C SER A 132 7.64 -4.14 -3.78
N ALA A 133 6.49 -4.66 -3.34
CA ALA A 133 5.57 -5.42 -4.20
C ALA A 133 5.11 -4.58 -5.41
N MET A 134 4.65 -3.35 -5.19
CA MET A 134 4.23 -2.45 -6.28
C MET A 134 5.37 -2.10 -7.25
N ALA A 135 6.59 -1.86 -6.75
CA ALA A 135 7.76 -1.57 -7.56
C ALA A 135 8.18 -2.77 -8.44
N HIS A 136 8.10 -4.00 -7.91
CA HIS A 136 8.38 -5.20 -8.71
C HIS A 136 7.27 -5.49 -9.73
N ALA A 137 5.99 -5.27 -9.37
CA ALA A 137 4.89 -5.35 -10.32
C ALA A 137 5.09 -4.37 -11.50
N ALA A 138 5.44 -3.11 -11.20
CA ALA A 138 5.80 -2.11 -12.20
C ALA A 138 6.99 -2.54 -13.08
N SER A 139 8.01 -3.16 -12.48
CA SER A 139 9.21 -3.65 -13.20
C SER A 139 8.88 -4.80 -14.14
N ALA A 140 8.09 -5.78 -13.68
CA ALA A 140 7.68 -6.93 -14.47
C ALA A 140 6.85 -6.48 -15.67
N ILE A 141 5.92 -5.54 -15.48
CA ILE A 141 5.12 -5.03 -16.58
C ILE A 141 5.96 -4.21 -17.57
N ARG A 142 6.91 -3.39 -17.11
CA ARG A 142 7.85 -2.70 -18.01
C ARG A 142 8.68 -3.68 -18.85
N ARG A 143 9.02 -4.84 -18.31
CA ARG A 143 9.73 -5.91 -19.05
C ARG A 143 8.85 -6.51 -20.14
N LEU A 144 7.54 -6.59 -19.91
CA LEU A 144 6.57 -7.16 -20.85
C LEU A 144 6.07 -6.17 -21.91
N GLY A 145 5.99 -4.88 -21.57
CA GLY A 145 5.45 -3.86 -22.45
C GLY A 145 6.51 -2.91 -23.00
N GLY A 146 6.49 -2.77 -24.33
CA GLY A 146 7.17 -1.69 -25.05
C GLY A 146 8.29 -2.16 -25.98
N GLU A 147 8.23 -1.70 -27.23
CA GLU A 147 9.43 -1.54 -28.05
C GLU A 147 10.33 -0.49 -27.37
N VAL A 148 11.63 -0.80 -27.25
CA VAL A 148 12.64 0.13 -26.73
C VAL A 148 12.50 1.49 -27.42
N GLY A 149 12.25 2.55 -26.65
CA GLY A 149 12.16 3.94 -27.16
C GLY A 149 10.75 4.51 -27.33
N LYS A 150 9.68 3.72 -27.20
CA LYS A 150 8.30 4.25 -27.15
C LYS A 150 7.83 4.28 -25.69
N GLY A 151 7.73 5.47 -25.09
CA GLY A 151 7.36 5.68 -23.68
C GLY A 151 6.21 4.80 -23.16
N PHE A 152 6.24 4.51 -21.86
CA PHE A 152 5.32 3.57 -21.20
C PHE A 152 4.23 4.33 -20.47
N ARG A 153 2.96 4.14 -20.87
CA ARG A 153 1.82 4.93 -20.38
C ARG A 153 1.03 4.18 -19.33
N VAL A 154 0.92 4.79 -18.15
CA VAL A 154 0.22 4.25 -16.99
C VAL A 154 -0.94 5.16 -16.62
N VAL A 155 -2.12 4.58 -16.46
CA VAL A 155 -3.25 5.26 -15.85
C VAL A 155 -3.32 4.88 -14.39
N VAL A 156 -3.42 5.89 -13.54
CA VAL A 156 -3.75 5.74 -12.14
C VAL A 156 -5.21 6.14 -11.98
N PHE A 157 -6.06 5.16 -11.64
CA PHE A 157 -7.51 5.37 -11.54
C PHE A 157 -7.92 5.41 -10.07
N GLY A 158 -8.45 6.56 -9.64
CA GLY A 158 -8.63 6.92 -8.23
C GLY A 158 -7.45 7.69 -7.66
N PHE A 159 -7.51 7.93 -6.35
CA PHE A 159 -6.51 8.68 -5.59
C PHE A 159 -5.70 7.68 -4.75
N PRO A 160 -4.76 6.92 -5.33
CA PRO A 160 -4.08 5.87 -4.57
C PRO A 160 -3.15 6.47 -3.51
N TYR A 161 -2.64 5.59 -2.66
CA TYR A 161 -1.52 5.87 -1.78
C TYR A 161 -0.41 6.63 -2.52
N VAL A 162 0.02 7.76 -1.95
CA VAL A 162 0.92 8.74 -2.58
C VAL A 162 2.15 8.09 -3.19
N ASP A 163 2.76 7.16 -2.46
CA ASP A 163 3.98 6.51 -2.92
C ASP A 163 3.76 5.65 -4.18
N THR A 164 2.57 5.11 -4.41
CA THR A 164 2.22 4.38 -5.65
C THR A 164 2.32 5.29 -6.87
N PHE A 165 1.74 6.49 -6.81
CA PHE A 165 1.87 7.44 -7.91
C PHE A 165 3.32 7.91 -8.10
N LYS A 166 4.04 8.19 -7.00
CA LYS A 166 5.43 8.68 -7.05
C LYS A 166 6.41 7.59 -7.52
N VAL A 167 6.22 6.32 -7.16
CA VAL A 167 7.09 5.25 -7.63
C VAL A 167 6.93 5.08 -9.14
N LEU A 168 5.70 5.04 -9.66
CA LEU A 168 5.42 4.90 -11.08
C LEU A 168 5.96 6.09 -11.90
N SER A 169 5.66 7.31 -11.47
CA SER A 169 6.05 8.54 -12.20
C SER A 169 7.51 8.93 -11.96
N LYS A 170 7.93 9.15 -10.70
CA LYS A 170 9.26 9.70 -10.39
C LYS A 170 10.36 8.65 -10.44
N VAL A 171 10.13 7.43 -9.97
CA VAL A 171 11.19 6.40 -9.92
C VAL A 171 11.33 5.70 -11.27
N TYR A 172 10.22 5.20 -11.81
CA TYR A 172 10.24 4.46 -13.08
C TYR A 172 10.14 5.35 -14.32
N GLY A 173 9.74 6.62 -14.19
CA GLY A 173 9.66 7.56 -15.32
C GLY A 173 8.52 7.25 -16.28
N PHE A 174 7.45 6.59 -15.82
CA PHE A 174 6.29 6.32 -16.64
C PHE A 174 5.51 7.61 -16.97
N ASP A 175 4.89 7.64 -18.15
CA ASP A 175 3.92 8.67 -18.51
C ASP A 175 2.61 8.37 -17.77
N CYS A 176 2.47 8.94 -16.57
CA CYS A 176 1.35 8.70 -15.68
C CYS A 176 0.22 9.71 -15.92
N VAL A 177 -1.00 9.22 -16.14
CA VAL A 177 -2.23 10.00 -16.15
C VAL A 177 -3.07 9.66 -14.92
N LEU A 178 -3.47 10.67 -14.16
CA LEU A 178 -4.27 10.51 -12.95
C LEU A 178 -5.74 10.82 -13.23
N TYR A 179 -6.62 9.85 -12.98
CA TYR A 179 -8.08 10.01 -12.92
C TYR A 179 -8.51 9.95 -11.45
N GLY A 180 -8.21 11.01 -10.70
CA GLY A 180 -8.23 10.99 -9.24
C GLY A 180 -9.61 10.87 -8.61
N HIS A 181 -10.70 11.18 -9.33
CA HIS A 181 -12.04 11.04 -8.76
C HIS A 181 -12.60 9.62 -8.83
N ALA A 182 -11.97 8.74 -9.61
CA ALA A 182 -12.44 7.39 -9.92
C ALA A 182 -13.92 7.37 -10.40
N SER A 183 -14.33 8.40 -11.13
CA SER A 183 -15.74 8.60 -11.50
C SER A 183 -16.15 7.88 -12.78
N ALA A 184 -17.46 7.70 -12.99
CA ALA A 184 -17.99 7.17 -14.25
C ALA A 184 -17.58 8.04 -15.45
N ARG A 185 -17.57 9.37 -15.28
CA ARG A 185 -17.15 10.33 -16.30
C ARG A 185 -15.69 10.14 -16.70
N GLU A 186 -14.79 10.02 -15.72
CA GLU A 186 -13.36 9.77 -16.02
C GLU A 186 -13.15 8.42 -16.71
N LEU A 187 -14.01 7.43 -16.41
CA LEU A 187 -14.00 6.15 -17.11
C LEU A 187 -14.49 6.30 -18.57
N ASP A 188 -15.47 7.17 -18.82
CA ASP A 188 -15.89 7.54 -20.18
C ASP A 188 -14.77 8.26 -20.95
N GLU A 189 -14.06 9.18 -20.29
CA GLU A 189 -12.92 9.89 -20.86
C GLU A 189 -11.77 8.93 -21.21
N LEU A 190 -11.48 7.97 -20.33
CA LEU A 190 -10.53 6.90 -20.59
C LEU A 190 -10.93 6.05 -21.81
N GLU A 191 -12.20 5.61 -21.88
CA GLU A 191 -12.71 4.83 -22.99
C GLU A 191 -12.63 5.60 -24.32
N ALA A 192 -13.08 6.86 -24.35
CA ALA A 192 -13.00 7.71 -25.54
C ALA A 192 -11.55 7.94 -26.00
N GLY A 193 -10.63 8.13 -25.05
CA GLY A 193 -9.20 8.22 -25.35
C GLY A 193 -8.66 6.95 -26.02
N LEU A 194 -9.02 5.78 -25.50
CA LEU A 194 -8.62 4.49 -26.07
C LEU A 194 -9.22 4.24 -27.47
N GLU A 195 -10.46 4.68 -27.69
CA GLU A 195 -11.13 4.58 -29.00
C GLU A 195 -10.52 5.48 -30.07
N THR A 196 -9.97 6.62 -29.66
CA THR A 196 -9.24 7.55 -30.55
C THR A 196 -7.77 7.15 -30.76
N GLY A 197 -7.36 5.99 -30.24
CA GLY A 197 -6.02 5.43 -30.45
C GLY A 197 -4.98 5.82 -29.40
N SER A 198 -5.40 6.36 -28.25
CA SER A 198 -4.47 6.59 -27.13
C SER A 198 -3.84 5.27 -26.70
N ARG A 199 -2.51 5.25 -26.61
CA ARG A 199 -1.79 4.09 -26.05
C ARG A 199 -2.01 4.04 -24.54
N LEU A 200 -2.22 2.83 -24.02
CA LEU A 200 -2.24 2.56 -22.59
C LEU A 200 -1.61 1.19 -22.37
N ASP A 201 -0.66 1.10 -21.44
CA ASP A 201 0.02 -0.16 -21.14
C ASP A 201 -0.50 -0.76 -19.82
N VAL A 202 -0.82 0.08 -18.83
CA VAL A 202 -1.29 -0.35 -17.50
C VAL A 202 -2.33 0.58 -16.90
N VAL A 203 -3.31 0.01 -16.22
CA VAL A 203 -4.14 0.69 -15.21
C VAL A 203 -3.75 0.20 -13.82
N VAL A 204 -3.48 1.13 -12.90
CA VAL A 204 -3.29 0.85 -11.47
C VAL A 204 -4.45 1.49 -10.70
N THR A 205 -5.11 0.72 -9.84
CA THR A 205 -6.23 1.19 -9.02
C THR A 205 -6.19 0.56 -7.63
N GLU A 206 -6.71 1.26 -6.63
CA GLU A 206 -7.05 0.67 -5.34
C GLU A 206 -8.52 0.21 -5.33
N PHE A 207 -8.86 -0.80 -4.54
CA PHE A 207 -10.25 -1.22 -4.37
C PHE A 207 -10.55 -1.68 -2.92
N PRO A 208 -11.34 -0.89 -2.15
CA PRO A 208 -11.76 0.50 -2.42
C PRO A 208 -10.58 1.48 -2.26
N GLY A 209 -10.70 2.69 -2.83
CA GLY A 209 -9.63 3.69 -2.81
C GLY A 209 -9.44 4.43 -1.47
N ASN A 210 -8.21 4.57 -0.99
CA ASN A 210 -7.84 5.37 0.18
C ASN A 210 -7.82 6.87 -0.15
N PRO A 211 -8.35 7.81 0.67
CA PRO A 211 -9.06 7.63 1.93
C PRO A 211 -10.60 7.63 1.77
N LEU A 212 -11.13 7.97 0.58
CA LEU A 212 -12.57 8.24 0.38
C LEU A 212 -13.42 6.97 0.16
N LEU A 213 -12.77 5.81 0.07
CA LEU A 213 -13.35 4.47 -0.01
C LEU A 213 -14.34 4.29 -1.17
N ARG A 214 -14.05 4.98 -2.29
CA ARG A 214 -14.80 4.82 -3.53
C ARG A 214 -14.40 3.51 -4.21
N SER A 215 -15.40 2.82 -4.76
CA SER A 215 -15.20 1.62 -5.55
C SER A 215 -15.22 1.95 -7.04
N VAL A 216 -14.28 1.38 -7.77
CA VAL A 216 -14.13 1.57 -9.22
C VAL A 216 -14.95 0.51 -9.97
N HIS A 217 -15.47 0.83 -11.15
CA HIS A 217 -16.21 -0.12 -11.99
C HIS A 217 -15.26 -1.13 -12.67
N LEU A 218 -14.77 -2.11 -11.90
CA LEU A 218 -13.75 -3.06 -12.34
C LEU A 218 -14.18 -3.92 -13.53
N ALA A 219 -15.47 -4.28 -13.63
CA ALA A 219 -15.98 -5.05 -14.77
C ALA A 219 -15.82 -4.28 -16.10
N ARG A 220 -16.13 -2.97 -16.11
CA ARG A 220 -15.94 -2.11 -17.28
C ARG A 220 -14.46 -1.89 -17.57
N LEU A 221 -13.62 -1.65 -16.55
CA LEU A 221 -12.17 -1.60 -16.74
C LEU A 221 -11.61 -2.89 -17.35
N LYS A 222 -12.07 -4.07 -16.91
CA LYS A 222 -11.61 -5.34 -17.47
C LYS A 222 -12.08 -5.54 -18.91
N ALA A 223 -13.29 -5.08 -19.26
CA ALA A 223 -13.74 -5.09 -20.66
C ALA A 223 -12.84 -4.22 -21.55
N LEU A 224 -12.48 -3.02 -21.09
CA LEU A 224 -11.54 -2.14 -21.79
C LEU A 224 -10.14 -2.76 -21.91
N SER A 225 -9.64 -3.38 -20.84
CA SER A 225 -8.36 -4.10 -20.83
C SER A 225 -8.33 -5.21 -21.88
N ARG A 226 -9.42 -5.98 -22.01
CA ARG A 226 -9.54 -7.02 -23.04
C ARG A 226 -9.59 -6.45 -24.46
N LYS A 227 -10.29 -5.33 -24.66
CA LYS A 227 -10.44 -4.67 -25.97
C LYS A 227 -9.15 -4.00 -26.45
N HIS A 228 -8.44 -3.30 -25.56
CA HIS A 228 -7.29 -2.46 -25.90
C HIS A 228 -5.93 -3.05 -25.48
N GLY A 229 -5.93 -4.14 -24.73
CA GLY A 229 -4.74 -4.94 -24.48
C GLY A 229 -3.79 -4.43 -23.40
N PHE A 230 -4.26 -3.61 -22.45
CA PHE A 230 -3.48 -3.14 -21.29
C PHE A 230 -3.67 -4.05 -20.06
N TYR A 231 -2.71 -4.00 -19.13
CA TYR A 231 -2.75 -4.75 -17.86
C TYR A 231 -3.48 -3.98 -16.76
N ILE A 232 -4.08 -4.71 -15.81
CA ILE A 232 -4.69 -4.12 -14.60
C ILE A 232 -3.94 -4.60 -13.35
N ILE A 233 -3.41 -3.66 -12.58
CA ILE A 233 -2.93 -3.90 -11.21
C ILE A 233 -3.99 -3.36 -10.23
N ILE A 234 -4.43 -4.20 -9.30
CA ILE A 234 -5.30 -3.78 -8.20
C ILE A 234 -4.52 -3.84 -6.89
N ASP A 235 -4.52 -2.76 -6.12
CA ASP A 235 -4.15 -2.78 -4.72
C ASP A 235 -5.40 -3.01 -3.86
N ASP A 236 -5.45 -4.17 -3.19
CA ASP A 236 -6.60 -4.60 -2.39
C ASP A 236 -6.36 -4.48 -0.88
N THR A 237 -5.30 -3.77 -0.46
CA THR A 237 -4.86 -3.68 0.94
C THR A 237 -5.99 -3.31 1.92
N ILE A 238 -6.88 -2.40 1.52
CA ILE A 238 -8.01 -1.95 2.36
C ILE A 238 -9.18 -2.92 2.28
N GLY A 239 -9.53 -3.35 1.07
CA GLY A 239 -10.68 -4.21 0.85
C GLY A 239 -10.49 -5.62 1.42
N THR A 240 -9.27 -6.14 1.30
CA THR A 240 -8.82 -7.49 1.66
C THR A 240 -9.52 -8.61 0.89
N ALA A 241 -8.78 -9.67 0.57
CA ALA A 241 -9.34 -10.88 -0.02
C ALA A 241 -10.33 -11.64 0.89
N VAL A 242 -10.47 -11.25 2.16
CA VAL A 242 -11.47 -11.79 3.10
C VAL A 242 -12.84 -11.20 2.83
N ASN A 243 -12.93 -9.90 2.52
CA ASN A 243 -14.21 -9.28 2.19
C ASN A 243 -14.52 -9.34 0.69
N LEU A 244 -13.50 -9.45 -0.15
CA LEU A 244 -13.63 -9.31 -1.59
C LEU A 244 -13.16 -10.56 -2.34
N ASP A 245 -13.86 -10.87 -3.41
CA ASP A 245 -13.42 -11.76 -4.47
C ASP A 245 -13.33 -10.96 -5.77
N LEU A 246 -12.10 -10.55 -6.13
CA LEU A 246 -11.84 -9.75 -7.33
C LEU A 246 -11.89 -10.58 -8.64
N GLY A 247 -12.08 -11.90 -8.54
CA GLY A 247 -12.35 -12.79 -9.67
C GLY A 247 -11.33 -12.70 -10.81
N SER A 248 -11.75 -12.16 -11.95
CA SER A 248 -10.90 -12.00 -13.16
C SER A 248 -10.63 -10.54 -13.53
N SER A 249 -10.90 -9.63 -12.60
CA SER A 249 -10.84 -8.18 -12.83
C SER A 249 -9.43 -7.61 -12.87
N TYR A 250 -8.42 -8.41 -12.52
CA TYR A 250 -7.03 -7.98 -12.44
C TYR A 250 -6.11 -8.90 -13.24
N ASP A 251 -4.92 -8.41 -13.55
CA ASP A 251 -3.80 -9.22 -14.01
C ASP A 251 -2.78 -9.44 -12.89
N LEU A 252 -2.56 -8.42 -12.04
CA LEU A 252 -1.85 -8.52 -10.77
C LEU A 252 -2.70 -7.95 -9.62
N VAL A 253 -2.64 -8.59 -8.45
CA VAL A 253 -3.04 -7.97 -7.18
C VAL A 253 -1.78 -7.69 -6.37
N CYS A 254 -1.66 -6.45 -5.87
CA CYS A 254 -0.65 -6.06 -4.90
C CYS A 254 -1.31 -5.86 -3.53
N THR A 255 -0.71 -6.39 -2.47
CA THR A 255 -1.26 -6.27 -1.12
C THR A 255 -0.16 -5.87 -0.16
N SER A 256 -0.39 -4.85 0.67
CA SER A 256 0.48 -4.55 1.80
C SER A 256 0.16 -5.48 2.98
N LEU A 257 0.99 -6.51 3.16
CA LEU A 257 0.88 -7.44 4.29
C LEU A 257 1.16 -6.76 5.65
N THR A 258 1.79 -5.59 5.63
CA THR A 258 2.02 -4.73 6.81
C THR A 258 0.73 -4.38 7.57
N LYS A 259 -0.41 -4.32 6.86
CA LYS A 259 -1.69 -3.83 7.39
C LYS A 259 -2.44 -4.97 8.07
N MET A 260 -3.74 -5.14 7.77
CA MET A 260 -4.62 -6.07 8.48
C MET A 260 -4.16 -7.53 8.42
N PHE A 261 -3.40 -7.89 7.38
CA PHE A 261 -2.77 -9.20 7.25
C PHE A 261 -1.83 -9.50 8.42
N SER A 262 -0.97 -8.57 8.82
CA SER A 262 -0.17 -8.67 10.04
C SER A 262 -0.99 -8.29 11.28
N GLY A 263 -1.64 -7.11 11.27
CA GLY A 263 -2.45 -6.58 12.38
C GLY A 263 -1.65 -6.13 13.62
N ALA A 264 -0.46 -6.68 13.87
CA ALA A 264 0.30 -6.42 15.08
C ALA A 264 1.19 -5.15 15.04
N CYS A 265 1.21 -4.42 13.92
CA CYS A 265 1.98 -3.18 13.76
C CYS A 265 3.50 -3.33 14.05
N ASN A 266 4.09 -4.51 13.87
CA ASN A 266 5.48 -4.80 14.24
C ASN A 266 6.33 -5.45 13.13
N VAL A 267 5.77 -5.59 11.93
CA VAL A 267 6.44 -6.18 10.76
C VAL A 267 5.84 -5.61 9.48
N MET A 268 6.68 -5.42 8.47
CA MET A 268 6.26 -5.02 7.13
C MET A 268 6.33 -6.19 6.16
N GLY A 269 5.52 -6.14 5.12
CA GLY A 269 5.54 -7.08 4.01
C GLY A 269 4.63 -6.64 2.87
N GLY A 270 4.81 -7.27 1.74
CA GLY A 270 3.99 -7.11 0.56
C GLY A 270 3.86 -8.41 -0.21
N SER A 271 2.80 -8.55 -0.98
CA SER A 271 2.65 -9.65 -1.93
C SER A 271 2.24 -9.13 -3.30
N VAL A 272 2.71 -9.80 -4.35
CA VAL A 272 2.14 -9.73 -5.69
C VAL A 272 1.55 -11.09 -6.01
N VAL A 273 0.29 -11.10 -6.46
CA VAL A 273 -0.42 -12.31 -6.90
C VAL A 273 -0.78 -12.19 -8.37
N VAL A 274 -0.38 -13.17 -9.16
CA VAL A 274 -0.75 -13.24 -10.58
C VAL A 274 -2.18 -13.76 -10.70
N GLY A 275 -3.02 -13.03 -11.44
CA GLY A 275 -4.43 -13.39 -11.61
C GLY A 275 -4.61 -14.76 -12.29
N PRO A 276 -5.50 -15.64 -11.79
CA PRO A 276 -5.64 -16.99 -12.34
C PRO A 276 -6.17 -17.00 -13.78
N ARG A 277 -6.82 -15.92 -14.21
CA ARG A 277 -7.38 -15.73 -15.56
C ARG A 277 -6.80 -14.50 -16.26
N CYS A 278 -5.56 -14.12 -15.91
CA CYS A 278 -4.90 -12.97 -16.53
C CYS A 278 -4.45 -13.30 -17.96
N ARG A 279 -4.36 -12.26 -18.79
CA ARG A 279 -3.81 -12.39 -20.14
C ARG A 279 -2.30 -12.59 -20.04
N ASN A 280 -1.73 -13.46 -20.89
CA ASN A 280 -0.29 -13.74 -20.92
C ASN A 280 0.26 -14.13 -19.53
N ARG A 281 -0.53 -14.92 -18.79
CA ARG A 281 -0.22 -15.34 -17.41
C ARG A 281 1.18 -15.88 -17.25
N ASP A 282 1.59 -16.78 -18.15
CA ASP A 282 2.91 -17.41 -18.07
C ASP A 282 4.02 -16.39 -18.29
N SER A 283 3.89 -15.48 -19.26
CA SER A 283 4.87 -14.39 -19.47
C SER A 283 4.92 -13.43 -18.29
N LEU A 284 3.77 -13.11 -17.68
CA LEU A 284 3.70 -12.23 -16.52
C LEU A 284 4.36 -12.85 -15.28
N ARG A 285 4.09 -14.14 -15.05
CA ARG A 285 4.74 -14.92 -14.00
C ARG A 285 6.24 -15.03 -14.26
N GLU A 286 6.66 -15.35 -15.48
CA GLU A 286 8.07 -15.43 -15.86
C GLU A 286 8.79 -14.09 -15.66
N ALA A 287 8.18 -12.98 -16.07
CA ALA A 287 8.75 -11.65 -15.84
C ALA A 287 8.91 -11.31 -14.35
N LEU A 288 7.98 -11.75 -13.49
CA LEU A 288 8.11 -11.60 -12.04
C LEU A 288 9.19 -12.53 -11.48
N SER A 289 9.23 -13.80 -11.90
CA SER A 289 10.23 -14.79 -11.47
C SER A 289 11.65 -14.37 -11.86
N ASP A 290 11.86 -13.87 -13.07
CA ASP A 290 13.16 -13.37 -13.56
C ASP A 290 13.69 -12.20 -12.73
N LEU A 291 12.79 -11.41 -12.15
CA LEU A 291 13.11 -10.25 -11.33
C LEU A 291 13.10 -10.55 -9.84
N TYR A 292 12.64 -11.73 -9.43
CA TYR A 292 12.42 -12.06 -8.03
C TYR A 292 13.75 -12.34 -7.33
N GLU A 293 13.96 -11.65 -6.22
CA GLU A 293 15.03 -11.90 -5.26
C GLU A 293 14.41 -11.99 -3.86
N ASP A 294 14.71 -13.05 -3.12
CA ASP A 294 14.21 -13.21 -1.76
C ASP A 294 14.95 -12.28 -0.79
N THR A 295 14.43 -11.06 -0.72
CA THR A 295 14.89 -9.98 0.14
C THR A 295 14.11 -9.89 1.45
N TYR A 296 13.22 -10.84 1.71
CA TYR A 296 12.38 -10.80 2.90
C TYR A 296 13.17 -11.35 4.10
N PHE A 297 13.60 -10.44 4.97
CA PHE A 297 14.50 -10.77 6.08
C PHE A 297 13.94 -11.93 6.94
N PRO A 298 14.74 -12.98 7.25
CA PRO A 298 14.25 -14.20 7.90
C PRO A 298 13.39 -13.98 9.15
N LEU A 299 13.82 -13.10 10.06
CA LEU A 299 13.06 -12.83 11.28
C LEU A 299 11.77 -12.04 11.01
N ASP A 300 11.70 -11.25 9.93
CA ASP A 300 10.46 -10.59 9.52
C ASP A 300 9.46 -11.61 8.97
N VAL A 301 9.91 -12.56 8.15
CA VAL A 301 9.05 -13.61 7.58
C VAL A 301 8.41 -14.47 8.67
N ILE A 302 9.18 -14.86 9.69
CA ILE A 302 8.68 -15.66 10.83
C ILE A 302 7.60 -14.89 11.60
N VAL A 303 7.85 -13.61 11.89
CA VAL A 303 6.88 -12.74 12.59
C VAL A 303 5.64 -12.54 11.73
N MET A 304 5.79 -12.28 10.43
CA MET A 304 4.67 -12.12 9.50
C MET A 304 3.80 -13.37 9.44
N ASN A 305 4.40 -14.56 9.32
CA ASN A 305 3.66 -15.83 9.32
C ASN A 305 2.88 -16.02 10.62
N THR A 306 3.52 -15.79 11.77
CA THR A 306 2.88 -15.89 13.09
C THR A 306 1.68 -14.94 13.19
N ASN A 307 1.89 -13.67 12.84
CA ASN A 307 0.86 -12.65 12.91
C ASN A 307 -0.33 -12.94 11.98
N SER A 308 -0.09 -13.53 10.81
CA SER A 308 -1.12 -13.76 9.79
C SER A 308 -2.12 -14.87 10.10
N VAL A 309 -1.88 -15.72 11.11
CA VAL A 309 -2.77 -16.83 11.49
C VAL A 309 -4.20 -16.36 11.78
N GLY A 310 -4.36 -15.21 12.44
CA GLY A 310 -5.67 -14.65 12.79
C GLY A 310 -6.25 -13.68 11.76
N PHE A 311 -5.70 -13.60 10.54
CA PHE A 311 -6.07 -12.58 9.57
C PHE A 311 -7.57 -12.52 9.26
N GLU A 312 -8.20 -13.66 8.93
CA GLU A 312 -9.61 -13.70 8.53
C GLU A 312 -10.55 -13.28 9.65
N SER A 313 -10.38 -13.85 10.84
CA SER A 313 -11.22 -13.53 12.00
C SER A 313 -11.06 -12.07 12.43
N ARG A 314 -9.84 -11.52 12.32
CA ARG A 314 -9.58 -10.09 12.56
C ARG A 314 -10.30 -9.19 11.58
N VAL A 315 -10.20 -9.45 10.28
CA VAL A 315 -10.88 -8.64 9.26
C VAL A 315 -12.39 -8.65 9.48
N GLN A 316 -12.96 -9.83 9.76
CA GLN A 316 -14.40 -9.96 10.01
C GLN A 316 -14.84 -9.16 11.24
N LEU A 317 -14.09 -9.26 12.35
CA LEU A 317 -14.40 -8.52 13.58
C LEU A 317 -14.23 -7.02 13.40
N ALA A 318 -13.12 -6.57 12.82
CA ALA A 318 -12.87 -5.15 12.55
C ALA A 318 -13.91 -4.56 11.58
N SER A 319 -14.38 -5.35 10.61
CA SER A 319 -15.45 -4.91 9.69
C SER A 319 -16.79 -4.72 10.43
N ARG A 320 -17.15 -5.63 11.35
CA ARG A 320 -18.35 -5.48 12.18
C ARG A 320 -18.26 -4.25 13.08
N ASN A 321 -17.13 -4.06 13.76
CA ASN A 321 -16.88 -2.89 14.60
C ASN A 321 -16.98 -1.59 13.78
N ALA A 322 -16.38 -1.57 12.58
CA ALA A 322 -16.43 -0.41 11.69
C ALA A 322 -17.86 -0.06 11.28
N GLU A 323 -18.71 -1.04 10.97
CA GLU A 323 -20.10 -0.78 10.62
C GLU A 323 -20.87 -0.09 11.75
N LYS A 324 -20.62 -0.46 13.00
CA LYS A 324 -21.24 0.16 14.19
C LYS A 324 -20.79 1.59 14.40
N VAL A 325 -19.48 1.83 14.29
CA VAL A 325 -18.89 3.17 14.36
C VAL A 325 -19.47 4.05 13.24
N VAL A 326 -19.54 3.54 12.01
CA VAL A 326 -20.12 4.24 10.86
C VAL A 326 -21.58 4.60 11.10
N ASP A 327 -22.40 3.65 11.56
CA ASP A 327 -23.81 3.90 11.87
C ASP A 327 -23.93 4.99 12.93
N ARG A 328 -23.14 4.93 14.00
CA ARG A 328 -23.19 5.95 15.04
C ARG A 328 -22.81 7.35 14.53
N LEU A 329 -21.75 7.44 13.73
CA LEU A 329 -21.26 8.71 13.18
C LEU A 329 -22.25 9.33 12.20
N ARG A 330 -22.90 8.54 11.34
CA ARG A 330 -23.88 9.02 10.35
C ARG A 330 -25.12 9.65 10.98
N HIS A 331 -25.49 9.26 12.19
CA HIS A 331 -26.60 9.86 12.92
C HIS A 331 -26.22 11.13 13.69
N HIS A 332 -24.95 11.53 13.69
CA HIS A 332 -24.49 12.68 14.44
C HIS A 332 -24.57 13.98 13.63
N ARG A 333 -25.24 15.00 14.16
CA ARG A 333 -25.52 16.29 13.48
C ARG A 333 -24.29 17.10 13.03
N LEU A 334 -23.13 16.89 13.66
CA LEU A 334 -21.88 17.57 13.27
C LEU A 334 -21.11 16.85 12.16
N VAL A 335 -21.52 15.64 11.80
CA VAL A 335 -20.88 14.85 10.74
C VAL A 335 -21.61 15.15 9.44
N GLU A 336 -20.88 15.72 8.47
CA GLU A 336 -21.39 16.03 7.14
C GLU A 336 -21.41 14.77 6.27
N THR A 337 -20.33 13.97 6.31
CA THR A 337 -20.20 12.77 5.49
C THR A 337 -19.33 11.74 6.18
N VAL A 338 -19.77 10.47 6.13
CA VAL A 338 -18.94 9.31 6.47
C VAL A 338 -18.64 8.52 5.20
N TYR A 339 -17.39 8.60 4.76
CA TYR A 339 -16.84 7.83 3.66
C TYR A 339 -16.62 6.39 4.13
N TYR A 340 -17.48 5.49 3.63
CA TYR A 340 -17.45 4.05 3.90
C TYR A 340 -18.20 3.32 2.76
N PRO A 341 -17.75 2.14 2.28
CA PRO A 341 -18.36 1.54 1.10
C PRO A 341 -19.86 1.27 1.23
N ARG A 342 -20.32 0.76 2.40
CA ARG A 342 -21.76 0.61 2.71
C ARG A 342 -22.42 1.98 2.80
N GLY A 343 -23.45 2.24 2.01
CA GLY A 343 -24.17 3.52 1.94
C GLY A 343 -23.50 4.56 1.05
N SER A 344 -22.40 4.23 0.36
CA SER A 344 -21.77 5.13 -0.60
C SER A 344 -22.48 5.11 -1.96
N PRO A 345 -22.32 6.16 -2.79
CA PRO A 345 -22.82 6.15 -4.18
C PRO A 345 -22.26 4.99 -5.03
N THR A 346 -21.09 4.47 -4.67
CA THR A 346 -20.42 3.35 -5.35
C THR A 346 -20.62 2.00 -4.64
N GLN A 347 -21.56 1.88 -3.69
CA GLN A 347 -21.77 0.64 -2.94
C GLN A 347 -22.04 -0.54 -3.88
N HIS A 348 -22.88 -0.36 -4.91
CA HIS A 348 -23.18 -1.41 -5.87
C HIS A 348 -21.93 -1.97 -6.56
N LEU A 349 -20.94 -1.13 -6.85
CA LEU A 349 -19.65 -1.57 -7.42
C LEU A 349 -18.81 -2.37 -6.43
N TYR A 350 -18.91 -2.06 -5.13
CA TYR A 350 -18.29 -2.87 -4.07
C TYR A 350 -19.01 -4.23 -3.95
N ASP A 351 -20.34 -4.21 -3.92
CA ASP A 351 -21.18 -5.40 -3.74
C ASP A 351 -20.99 -6.42 -4.87
N ASP A 352 -20.70 -6.00 -6.10
CA ASP A 352 -20.35 -6.88 -7.22
C ASP A 352 -19.17 -7.84 -6.92
N PHE A 353 -18.26 -7.43 -6.02
CA PHE A 353 -17.08 -8.20 -5.63
C PHE A 353 -17.09 -8.62 -4.16
N ARG A 354 -18.10 -8.22 -3.39
CA ARG A 354 -18.19 -8.56 -1.96
C ARG A 354 -18.52 -10.04 -1.81
N ARG A 355 -17.73 -10.74 -0.98
CA ARG A 355 -18.02 -12.15 -0.66
C ARG A 355 -19.35 -12.27 0.08
N PRO A 356 -20.14 -13.33 -0.16
CA PRO A 356 -21.39 -13.55 0.56
C PRO A 356 -21.20 -13.50 2.08
N GLY A 357 -21.97 -12.65 2.77
CA GLY A 357 -21.90 -12.49 4.22
C GLY A 357 -20.68 -11.74 4.77
N ALA A 358 -19.76 -11.27 3.91
CA ALA A 358 -18.61 -10.49 4.34
C ALA A 358 -18.93 -9.01 4.55
N GLY A 359 -18.07 -8.27 5.25
CA GLY A 359 -18.29 -6.86 5.58
C GLY A 359 -17.77 -5.89 4.51
N TYR A 360 -17.82 -4.60 4.83
CA TYR A 360 -17.36 -3.52 3.93
C TYR A 360 -15.98 -2.96 4.31
N GLY A 361 -15.21 -3.72 5.10
CA GLY A 361 -13.88 -3.34 5.54
C GLY A 361 -13.86 -2.58 6.87
N TYR A 362 -12.64 -2.23 7.29
CA TYR A 362 -12.31 -1.73 8.63
C TYR A 362 -11.91 -0.25 8.64
N LEU A 363 -11.85 0.40 7.49
CA LEU A 363 -11.41 1.78 7.33
C LEU A 363 -12.64 2.66 7.08
N LEU A 364 -12.67 3.85 7.67
CA LEU A 364 -13.63 4.90 7.34
C LEU A 364 -12.95 6.28 7.39
N SER A 365 -13.55 7.25 6.70
CA SER A 365 -13.18 8.66 6.82
C SER A 365 -14.40 9.52 7.14
N ILE A 366 -14.18 10.58 7.89
CA ILE A 366 -15.21 11.46 8.43
C ILE A 366 -14.90 12.88 7.99
N GLU A 367 -15.92 13.52 7.45
CA GLU A 367 -15.95 14.93 7.20
C GLU A 367 -16.97 15.57 8.15
N PHE A 368 -16.52 16.56 8.91
CA PHE A 368 -17.38 17.33 9.79
C PHE A 368 -17.85 18.61 9.09
N VAL A 369 -19.02 19.11 9.50
CA VAL A 369 -19.58 20.37 8.98
C VAL A 369 -18.59 21.53 9.21
N GLU A 370 -17.96 21.56 10.39
CA GLU A 370 -17.01 22.60 10.80
C GLU A 370 -15.63 22.00 11.10
N PRO A 371 -14.53 22.61 10.60
CA PRO A 371 -13.16 22.23 10.93
C PRO A 371 -12.88 22.06 12.43
N ALA A 372 -13.42 22.97 13.25
CA ALA A 372 -13.22 22.95 14.69
C ALA A 372 -13.83 21.71 15.37
N ALA A 373 -14.90 21.14 14.80
CA ALA A 373 -15.48 19.88 15.26
C ALA A 373 -14.57 18.70 14.92
N ALA A 374 -13.99 18.68 13.71
CA ALA A 374 -13.03 17.65 13.30
C ALA A 374 -11.79 17.63 14.21
N THR A 375 -11.21 18.80 14.52
CA THR A 375 -10.08 18.91 15.44
C THR A 375 -10.45 18.44 16.85
N ALA A 376 -11.58 18.90 17.40
CA ALA A 376 -12.01 18.50 18.74
C ALA A 376 -12.32 17.00 18.83
N PHE A 377 -12.97 16.43 17.81
CA PHE A 377 -13.22 14.99 17.72
C PHE A 377 -11.89 14.20 17.64
N PHE A 378 -10.97 14.63 16.77
CA PHE A 378 -9.68 13.97 16.62
C PHE A 378 -8.89 14.00 17.93
N ASP A 379 -8.80 15.14 18.61
CA ASP A 379 -8.04 15.27 19.85
C ASP A 379 -8.66 14.46 21.00
N ALA A 380 -10.00 14.38 21.06
CA ALA A 380 -10.72 13.69 22.14
C ALA A 380 -10.88 12.17 21.94
N LEU A 381 -10.78 11.66 20.70
CA LEU A 381 -10.87 10.23 20.44
C LEU A 381 -9.63 9.50 20.98
N ASP A 382 -9.74 8.91 22.18
CA ASP A 382 -8.64 8.23 22.88
C ASP A 382 -8.32 6.85 22.27
N VAL A 383 -7.65 6.91 21.12
CA VAL A 383 -7.12 5.77 20.37
C VAL A 383 -5.73 6.11 19.85
N ALA A 384 -4.99 5.12 19.37
CA ALA A 384 -3.67 5.38 18.81
C ALA A 384 -3.76 6.40 17.65
N LYS A 385 -2.81 7.33 17.59
CA LYS A 385 -2.71 8.32 16.50
C LYS A 385 -1.54 7.97 15.61
N GLY A 386 -1.75 7.88 14.29
CA GLY A 386 -0.65 7.57 13.39
C GLY A 386 -1.00 7.43 11.92
N PRO A 387 0.02 7.36 11.04
CA PRO A 387 -0.17 7.34 9.59
C PRO A 387 -0.66 5.98 9.06
N SER A 388 -0.46 4.90 9.82
CA SER A 388 -0.79 3.54 9.41
C SER A 388 -2.30 3.23 9.53
N LEU A 389 -2.64 1.98 9.20
CA LEU A 389 -4.00 1.41 9.25
C LEU A 389 -3.90 -0.12 9.31
N GLY A 390 -5.02 -0.79 9.55
CA GLY A 390 -5.14 -2.23 9.54
C GLY A 390 -4.43 -2.90 10.71
N THR A 391 -4.74 -2.48 11.93
CA THR A 391 -4.12 -2.98 13.16
C THR A 391 -5.15 -3.66 14.07
N ASN A 392 -4.67 -4.43 15.04
CA ASN A 392 -5.52 -5.07 16.04
C ASN A 392 -6.20 -4.04 16.97
N PHE A 393 -5.64 -2.84 17.05
CA PHE A 393 -6.19 -1.70 17.78
C PHE A 393 -6.56 -0.59 16.80
N THR A 394 -7.46 0.29 17.20
CA THR A 394 -7.98 1.39 16.41
C THR A 394 -6.93 2.49 16.27
N ILE A 395 -6.76 3.00 15.05
CA ILE A 395 -5.86 4.12 14.74
C ILE A 395 -6.68 5.24 14.11
N CYS A 396 -6.47 6.46 14.61
CA CYS A 396 -7.05 7.68 14.05
C CYS A 396 -5.97 8.58 13.45
N CYS A 397 -6.29 9.23 12.33
CA CYS A 397 -5.36 10.05 11.56
C CYS A 397 -6.06 11.30 11.02
N ALA A 398 -5.48 12.49 11.21
CA ALA A 398 -5.84 13.69 10.46
C ALA A 398 -5.24 13.58 9.05
N TYR A 399 -5.90 12.81 8.18
CA TYR A 399 -5.30 12.20 6.99
C TYR A 399 -4.67 13.23 6.05
N THR A 400 -5.42 14.25 5.66
CA THR A 400 -4.98 15.20 4.64
C THR A 400 -3.83 16.07 5.15
N LEU A 401 -3.89 16.51 6.41
CA LEU A 401 -2.80 17.22 7.05
C LEU A 401 -1.54 16.35 7.22
N LEU A 402 -1.70 15.05 7.49
CA LEU A 402 -0.55 14.15 7.63
C LEU A 402 0.08 13.81 6.27
N ALA A 403 -0.73 13.50 5.26
CA ALA A 403 -0.27 12.95 3.98
C ALA A 403 -0.02 14.02 2.90
N HIS A 404 -0.71 15.16 2.98
CA HIS A 404 -0.79 16.16 1.91
C HIS A 404 -0.64 17.61 2.41
N ALA A 405 -0.01 17.84 3.57
CA ALA A 405 0.16 19.20 4.12
C ALA A 405 0.78 20.22 3.13
N SER A 406 1.65 19.77 2.22
CA SER A 406 2.28 20.62 1.21
C SER A 406 1.46 20.77 -0.09
N GLU A 407 0.33 20.07 -0.21
CA GLU A 407 -0.47 19.99 -1.45
C GLU A 407 -1.98 19.98 -1.18
N LEU A 408 -2.43 20.74 -0.17
CA LEU A 408 -3.83 20.77 0.28
C LEU A 408 -4.82 21.16 -0.83
N ASP A 409 -4.54 22.22 -1.60
CA ASP A 409 -5.42 22.66 -2.69
C ASP A 409 -5.56 21.57 -3.78
N TRP A 410 -4.46 20.88 -4.07
CA TRP A 410 -4.45 19.78 -5.03
C TRP A 410 -5.28 18.59 -4.54
N ALA A 411 -5.12 18.21 -3.26
CA ALA A 411 -5.91 17.15 -2.63
C ALA A 411 -7.41 17.50 -2.57
N ALA A 412 -7.72 18.75 -2.21
CA ALA A 412 -9.09 19.28 -2.21
C ALA A 412 -9.73 19.22 -3.60
N GLY A 413 -8.94 19.42 -4.66
CA GLY A 413 -9.36 19.22 -6.05
C GLY A 413 -9.91 17.83 -6.35
N TYR A 414 -9.52 16.79 -5.59
CA TYR A 414 -10.05 15.42 -5.72
C TYR A 414 -11.10 15.06 -4.65
N GLY A 415 -11.50 16.03 -3.82
CA GLY A 415 -12.47 15.85 -2.73
C GLY A 415 -11.83 15.41 -1.41
N VAL A 416 -10.50 15.39 -1.30
CA VAL A 416 -9.79 15.09 -0.06
C VAL A 416 -9.63 16.39 0.74
N ARG A 417 -10.62 16.70 1.59
CA ARG A 417 -10.65 17.97 2.35
C ARG A 417 -9.57 18.04 3.43
N GLU A 418 -9.12 19.25 3.76
CA GLU A 418 -8.05 19.50 4.74
C GLU A 418 -8.27 18.81 6.09
N HIS A 419 -9.48 18.90 6.65
CA HIS A 419 -9.80 18.37 7.98
C HIS A 419 -10.42 16.95 7.96
N LEU A 420 -10.04 16.13 6.97
CA LEU A 420 -10.53 14.75 6.87
C LEU A 420 -9.94 13.87 7.99
N VAL A 421 -10.80 13.33 8.85
CA VAL A 421 -10.41 12.40 9.92
C VAL A 421 -10.59 10.97 9.42
N ARG A 422 -9.53 10.18 9.38
CA ARG A 422 -9.56 8.75 8.99
C ARG A 422 -9.42 7.87 10.21
N ILE A 423 -10.30 6.88 10.36
CA ILE A 423 -10.26 5.88 11.42
C ILE A 423 -10.08 4.50 10.79
N SER A 424 -9.00 3.83 11.17
CA SER A 424 -8.80 2.40 10.96
C SER A 424 -9.27 1.68 12.22
N VAL A 425 -10.43 1.06 12.16
CA VAL A 425 -11.05 0.36 13.29
C VAL A 425 -10.33 -0.97 13.54
N GLY A 426 -10.03 -1.23 14.82
CA GLY A 426 -9.39 -2.45 15.29
C GLY A 426 -10.40 -3.51 15.73
N ILE A 427 -9.92 -4.43 16.57
CA ILE A 427 -10.69 -5.57 17.10
C ILE A 427 -10.98 -5.43 18.60
N GLU A 428 -11.01 -4.20 19.11
CA GLU A 428 -11.47 -3.92 20.47
C GLU A 428 -12.92 -4.38 20.68
N GLU A 429 -13.31 -4.46 21.95
CA GLU A 429 -14.69 -4.69 22.34
C GLU A 429 -15.59 -3.54 21.81
N GLU A 430 -16.73 -3.91 21.22
CA GLU A 430 -17.60 -3.01 20.45
C GLU A 430 -18.14 -1.85 21.30
N GLU A 431 -18.65 -2.14 22.50
CA GLU A 431 -19.21 -1.14 23.42
C GLU A 431 -18.16 -0.13 23.87
N SER A 432 -16.94 -0.61 24.16
CA SER A 432 -15.80 0.20 24.54
C SER A 432 -15.39 1.15 23.41
N LEU A 433 -15.31 0.64 22.17
CA LEU A 433 -15.01 1.46 21.01
C LEU A 433 -16.08 2.52 20.76
N LEU A 434 -17.36 2.16 20.87
CA LEU A 434 -18.46 3.11 20.73
C LEU A 434 -18.42 4.17 21.83
N ALA A 435 -18.13 3.80 23.08
CA ALA A 435 -17.99 4.75 24.18
C ALA A 435 -16.87 5.78 23.92
N LEU A 436 -15.74 5.37 23.34
CA LEU A 436 -14.67 6.30 22.92
C LEU A 436 -15.16 7.26 21.83
N VAL A 437 -15.94 6.78 20.87
CA VAL A 437 -16.56 7.61 19.83
C VAL A 437 -17.57 8.59 20.43
N GLU A 438 -18.38 8.19 21.41
CA GLU A 438 -19.30 9.10 22.11
C GLU A 438 -18.58 10.25 22.80
N VAL A 439 -17.49 9.96 23.52
CA VAL A 439 -16.66 10.97 24.19
C VAL A 439 -16.11 11.97 23.17
N ALA A 440 -15.61 11.48 22.04
CA ALA A 440 -15.09 12.32 20.98
C ALA A 440 -16.16 13.19 20.32
N LEU A 441 -17.37 12.65 20.09
CA LEU A 441 -18.50 13.40 19.56
C LEU A 441 -18.97 14.49 20.54
N ALA A 442 -19.07 14.18 21.83
CA ALA A 442 -19.43 15.15 22.86
C ALA A 442 -18.42 16.32 22.93
N ALA A 443 -17.12 16.03 22.81
CA ALA A 443 -16.10 17.07 22.74
C ALA A 443 -16.27 17.97 21.49
N ALA A 444 -16.62 17.39 20.35
CA ALA A 444 -16.91 18.14 19.13
C ALA A 444 -18.15 19.05 19.30
N GLU A 445 -19.21 18.58 19.97
CA GLU A 445 -20.40 19.38 20.27
C GLU A 445 -20.12 20.54 21.21
N LEU A 446 -19.29 20.34 22.24
CA LEU A 446 -18.86 21.43 23.13
C LEU A 446 -18.09 22.51 22.37
N ARG A 447 -17.30 22.11 21.37
CA ARG A 447 -16.51 23.04 20.55
C ARG A 447 -17.34 23.77 19.51
N CYS A 448 -18.34 23.11 18.94
CA CYS A 448 -19.23 23.62 17.90
C CYS A 448 -20.70 23.47 18.33
N PRO A 449 -21.17 24.26 19.33
CA PRO A 449 -22.54 24.16 19.78
C PRO A 449 -23.48 24.57 18.65
N VAL A 450 -24.34 23.65 18.23
CA VAL A 450 -25.35 23.94 17.22
C VAL A 450 -26.33 24.96 17.83
N ARG A 451 -26.53 26.09 17.16
CA ARG A 451 -27.59 27.04 17.54
C ARG A 451 -28.94 26.34 17.35
N GLU A 452 -29.68 26.11 18.42
CA GLU A 452 -31.09 25.71 18.33
C GLU A 452 -31.86 26.79 17.55
N GLY A 453 -32.30 26.48 16.32
CA GLY A 453 -33.16 27.41 15.56
C GLY A 453 -33.01 27.47 14.05
N GLY A 454 -32.57 26.40 13.38
CA GLY A 454 -32.43 26.38 11.92
C GLY A 454 -32.92 25.09 11.28
N LEU A 455 -34.19 24.72 11.50
CA LEU A 455 -34.89 23.84 10.57
C LEU A 455 -34.96 24.58 9.22
N LYS A 456 -34.30 24.05 8.20
CA LYS A 456 -34.65 24.30 6.79
C LYS A 456 -35.27 23.04 6.21
#